data_AF-A0A7S4GQF0-F1
#
_entry.id   AF-A0A7S4GQF0-F1
#
_cell.length_a   1.000
_cell.length_b   1.000
_cell.length_c   1.000
_cell.angle_alpha   90.00
_cell.angle_beta   90.00
_cell.angle_gamma   90.00
#
_symmetry.space_group_name_H-M   'P 1'
#
loop_
_entity.id
_entity.type
_entity.pdbx_description
1 polymer ?
#
loop_
_entity_poly.entity_id
_entity_poly.type
_entity_poly.pdbx_seq_one_letter_code
_entity_poly.pdbx_strand_id
1 'polypeptide(L)'
;ELAGQLICLLFEDKFKEMNKWLKKSLDTEAEKWASKKSKESYDFPAIDIPSYLEHKGITEGLASSISTGNWSIKRFGTERSGVSQVLSRNSFIASLGYMTRVKSNFE
;
A
#
# COMPACT_ATOMS: atom_id res chain seq x y z
N GLU A 1 16.76 -9.28 -6.14
CA GLU A 1 15.34 -9.12 -6.53
C GLU A 1 15.22 -8.03 -7.58
N LEU A 2 14.26 -8.15 -8.51
CA LEU A 2 14.00 -7.16 -9.56
C LEU A 2 12.88 -6.18 -9.14
N ALA A 3 12.73 -5.07 -9.86
CA ALA A 3 11.73 -4.03 -9.57
C ALA A 3 10.30 -4.57 -9.46
N GLY A 4 9.91 -5.52 -10.32
CA GLY A 4 8.55 -6.10 -10.28
C GLY A 4 8.27 -6.90 -9.00
N GLN A 5 9.25 -7.67 -8.53
CA GLN A 5 9.12 -8.46 -7.29
C GLN A 5 8.96 -7.54 -6.08
N LEU A 6 9.78 -6.49 -6.03
CA LEU A 6 9.72 -5.45 -5.03
C LEU A 6 8.32 -4.80 -5.01
N ILE A 7 7.86 -4.28 -6.14
CA ILE A 7 6.56 -3.59 -6.23
C ILE A 7 5.42 -4.53 -5.84
N CYS A 8 5.49 -5.80 -6.20
CA CYS A 8 4.49 -6.80 -5.83
C CYS A 8 4.37 -6.94 -4.30
N LEU A 9 5.49 -7.02 -3.58
CA LEU A 9 5.51 -7.10 -2.12
C LEU A 9 4.92 -5.85 -1.47
N LEU A 10 5.29 -4.66 -1.97
CA LEU A 10 4.77 -3.39 -1.48
C LEU A 10 3.25 -3.26 -1.72
N PHE A 11 2.79 -3.64 -2.91
CA PHE A 11 1.37 -3.64 -3.24
C PHE A 11 0.59 -4.64 -2.38
N GLU A 12 1.11 -5.85 -2.18
CA GLU A 12 0.46 -6.87 -1.33
C GLU A 12 0.24 -6.36 0.09
N ASP A 13 1.23 -5.68 0.67
CA ASP A 13 1.12 -5.11 2.01
C ASP A 13 0.05 -4.01 2.07
N LYS A 14 0.08 -3.05 1.13
CA LYS A 14 -0.91 -1.95 1.08
C LYS A 14 -2.33 -2.44 0.80
N PHE A 15 -2.48 -3.45 -0.05
CA PHE A 15 -3.77 -4.08 -0.32
C PHE A 15 -4.31 -4.80 0.92
N LYS A 16 -3.46 -5.50 1.68
CA LYS A 16 -3.86 -6.14 2.93
C LYS A 16 -4.19 -5.15 4.04
N GLU A 17 -3.47 -4.03 4.10
CA GLU A 17 -3.77 -2.91 4.99
C GLU A 17 -5.16 -2.32 4.69
N MET A 18 -5.45 -2.07 3.40
CA MET A 18 -6.78 -1.61 2.95
C MET A 18 -7.89 -2.58 3.35
N ASN A 19 -7.70 -3.90 3.15
CA ASN A 19 -8.71 -4.90 3.54
C ASN A 19 -8.95 -4.94 5.05
N LYS A 20 -7.90 -4.80 5.87
CA LYS A 20 -8.03 -4.72 7.34
C LYS A 20 -8.81 -3.48 7.76
N TRP A 21 -8.50 -2.35 7.14
CA TRP A 21 -9.21 -1.10 7.41
C TRP A 21 -10.68 -1.21 7.00
N LEU A 22 -10.97 -1.74 5.82
CA LEU A 22 -12.33 -1.93 5.33
C LEU A 22 -13.14 -2.81 6.29
N LYS A 23 -12.58 -3.96 6.70
CA LYS A 23 -13.22 -4.84 7.68
C LYS A 23 -13.53 -4.10 8.99
N LYS A 24 -12.58 -3.36 9.54
CA LYS A 24 -12.78 -2.60 10.78
C LYS A 24 -13.87 -1.53 10.64
N SER A 25 -13.90 -0.82 9.52
CA SER A 25 -14.93 0.19 9.23
C SER A 25 -16.32 -0.44 9.14
N LEU A 26 -16.43 -1.59 8.47
CA LEU A 26 -17.69 -2.34 8.36
C LEU A 26 -18.15 -2.88 9.72
N ASP A 27 -17.24 -3.47 10.50
CA ASP A 27 -17.54 -3.99 11.84
C ASP A 27 -18.07 -2.86 12.76
N THR A 28 -17.45 -1.67 12.69
CA THR A 28 -17.87 -0.49 13.47
C THR A 28 -19.27 0.00 13.05
N GLU A 29 -19.58 0.01 11.76
CA GLU A 29 -20.88 0.44 11.28
C GLU A 29 -21.97 -0.58 11.61
N ALA A 30 -21.64 -1.88 11.54
CA ALA A 30 -22.52 -2.96 11.98
C ALA A 30 -22.84 -2.87 13.48
N GLU A 31 -21.86 -2.56 14.33
CA GLU A 31 -22.07 -2.34 15.78
C GLU A 31 -22.97 -1.12 16.07
N LYS A 32 -22.79 -0.01 15.35
CA LYS A 32 -23.69 1.16 15.44
C LYS A 32 -25.11 0.85 15.01
N TRP A 33 -25.28 0.07 13.94
CA TRP A 33 -26.59 -0.36 13.49
C TRP A 33 -27.26 -1.30 14.51
N ALA A 34 -26.51 -2.27 15.03
CA ALA A 34 -26.99 -3.20 16.05
C ALA A 34 -27.44 -2.49 17.34
N SER A 35 -26.75 -1.43 17.75
CA SER A 35 -27.10 -0.62 18.92
C SER A 35 -28.29 0.35 18.69
N LYS A 36 -28.56 0.76 17.44
CA LYS A 36 -29.71 1.61 17.06
C LYS A 36 -31.00 0.85 16.80
N LYS A 37 -31.01 -0.48 16.93
CA LYS A 37 -32.14 -1.34 16.62
C LYS A 37 -33.38 -1.02 17.47
N SER A 38 -34.24 -0.11 16.99
CA SER A 38 -35.68 -0.19 17.26
C SER A 38 -36.26 -1.32 16.42
N LYS A 39 -37.28 -1.98 16.95
CA LYS A 39 -37.72 -3.35 16.64
C LYS A 39 -38.27 -3.63 15.24
N GLU A 40 -38.19 -2.71 14.27
CA GLU A 40 -39.14 -2.69 13.14
C GLU A 40 -38.55 -2.87 11.73
N SER A 41 -37.23 -2.98 11.54
CA SER A 41 -36.67 -3.32 10.23
C SER A 41 -35.64 -4.45 10.33
N TYR A 42 -35.93 -5.56 9.65
CA TYR A 42 -35.08 -6.76 9.61
C TYR A 42 -33.97 -6.68 8.55
N ASP A 43 -34.00 -5.66 7.69
CA ASP A 43 -33.04 -5.51 6.62
C ASP A 43 -31.84 -4.68 7.08
N PHE A 44 -30.66 -5.28 6.98
CA PHE A 44 -29.41 -4.57 7.15
C PHE A 44 -29.30 -3.54 6.00
N PRO A 45 -28.99 -2.26 6.28
CA PRO A 45 -28.90 -1.26 5.24
C PRO A 45 -27.83 -1.68 4.23
N ALA A 46 -28.11 -1.47 2.94
CA ALA A 46 -27.12 -1.66 1.89
C ALA A 46 -25.89 -0.80 2.20
N ILE A 47 -24.79 -1.43 2.61
CA ILE A 47 -23.56 -0.69 2.84
C ILE A 47 -22.97 -0.32 1.49
N ASP A 48 -22.80 0.98 1.27
CA ASP A 48 -22.10 1.51 0.11
C ASP A 48 -20.58 1.31 0.26
N ILE A 49 -20.11 0.11 -0.07
CA ILE A 49 -18.68 -0.27 -0.01
C ILE A 49 -17.78 0.71 -0.80
N PRO A 50 -18.13 1.17 -2.02
CA PRO A 50 -17.37 2.18 -2.75
C PRO A 50 -17.02 3.44 -1.95
N SER A 51 -17.95 3.95 -1.13
CA SER A 51 -17.69 5.13 -0.29
C SER A 51 -16.59 4.91 0.75
N TYR A 52 -16.42 3.67 1.23
CA TYR A 52 -15.33 3.30 2.14
C TYR A 52 -14.01 3.05 1.39
N LEU A 53 -14.06 2.71 0.11
CA LEU A 53 -12.88 2.42 -0.73
C LEU A 53 -12.17 3.66 -1.26
N GLU A 54 -12.71 4.87 -1.06
CA GLU A 54 -12.02 6.14 -1.41
C GLU A 54 -10.74 6.37 -0.57
N HIS A 55 -10.38 5.41 0.29
CA HIS A 55 -9.15 5.42 1.04
C HIS A 55 -7.92 5.49 0.12
N LYS A 56 -7.25 6.64 0.14
CA LYS A 56 -6.01 6.94 -0.61
C LYS A 56 -4.79 6.07 -0.24
N GLY A 57 -4.96 5.05 0.61
CA GLY A 57 -3.86 4.32 1.24
C GLY A 57 -2.93 3.61 0.25
N ILE A 58 -3.46 3.05 -0.83
CA ILE A 58 -2.63 2.37 -1.84
C ILE A 58 -1.85 3.39 -2.67
N THR A 59 -2.52 4.37 -3.25
CA THR A 59 -1.90 5.38 -4.14
C THR A 59 -0.86 6.21 -3.39
N GLU A 60 -1.20 6.74 -2.22
CA GLU A 60 -0.27 7.52 -1.40
C GLU A 60 0.87 6.66 -0.86
N GLY A 61 0.58 5.43 -0.43
CA GLY A 61 1.60 4.51 0.05
C GLY A 61 2.63 4.16 -1.03
N LEU A 62 2.18 3.82 -2.23
CA LEU A 62 3.05 3.54 -3.37
C LEU A 62 3.86 4.78 -3.78
N ALA A 63 3.22 5.94 -3.90
CA ALA A 63 3.89 7.18 -4.27
C ALA A 63 4.96 7.59 -3.25
N SER A 64 4.65 7.48 -1.96
CA SER A 64 5.58 7.80 -0.86
C SER A 64 6.77 6.84 -0.81
N SER A 65 6.55 5.54 -0.96
CA SER A 65 7.66 4.56 -0.96
C SER A 65 8.58 4.73 -2.17
N ILE A 66 8.04 5.06 -3.34
CA ILE A 66 8.85 5.31 -4.54
C ILE A 66 9.59 6.65 -4.45
N SER A 67 8.97 7.69 -3.91
CA SER A 67 9.60 9.03 -3.82
C SER A 67 10.71 9.08 -2.77
N THR A 68 10.48 8.47 -1.60
CA THR A 68 11.47 8.45 -0.50
C THR A 68 12.53 7.37 -0.67
N GLY A 69 12.21 6.30 -1.42
CA GLY A 69 13.07 5.12 -1.54
C GLY A 69 13.22 4.31 -0.26
N ASN A 70 12.43 4.61 0.78
CA ASN A 70 12.35 3.81 2.01
C ASN A 70 11.16 2.86 1.96
N TRP A 71 11.46 1.57 1.99
CA TRP A 71 10.51 0.48 1.86
C TRP A 71 10.55 -0.33 3.15
N SER A 72 9.71 0.04 4.12
CA SER A 72 9.50 -0.72 5.35
C SER A 72 8.22 -1.53 5.24
N ILE A 73 8.36 -2.85 5.11
CA ILE A 73 7.25 -3.79 5.08
C ILE A 73 7.31 -4.63 6.36
N LYS A 74 6.59 -4.15 7.39
CA LYS A 74 6.59 -4.77 8.73
C LYS A 74 6.20 -6.24 8.72
N ARG A 75 5.30 -6.65 7.82
CA ARG A 75 4.81 -8.03 7.73
C ARG A 75 5.89 -9.05 7.36
N PHE A 76 6.92 -8.64 6.63
CA PHE A 76 8.03 -9.49 6.23
C PHE A 76 9.33 -9.17 6.97
N GLY A 77 9.28 -8.32 8.01
CA GLY A 77 10.47 -7.84 8.73
C GLY A 77 11.52 -7.20 7.82
N THR A 78 11.09 -6.69 6.66
CA THR A 78 11.98 -6.19 5.61
C THR A 78 11.98 -4.68 5.66
N GLU A 79 13.10 -4.11 6.09
CA GLU A 79 13.36 -2.68 5.99
C GLU A 79 14.47 -2.47 4.97
N ARG A 80 14.14 -1.82 3.85
CA ARG A 80 15.09 -1.51 2.78
C ARG A 80 15.10 -0.02 2.53
N SER A 81 16.26 0.59 2.74
CA SER A 81 16.49 2.00 2.43
C SER A 81 17.21 2.17 1.09
N GLY A 82 16.86 3.22 0.35
CA GLY A 82 17.52 3.57 -0.91
C GLY A 82 17.22 2.59 -2.04
N VAL A 83 16.00 2.04 -2.06
CA VAL A 83 15.53 1.13 -3.12
C VAL A 83 15.37 1.87 -4.45
N SER A 84 14.69 3.03 -4.43
CA SER A 84 14.59 3.92 -5.58
C SER A 84 15.61 5.06 -5.47
N GLN A 85 16.11 5.50 -6.62
CA GLN A 85 17.06 6.61 -6.74
C GLN A 85 16.69 7.46 -7.95
N VAL A 86 17.04 8.75 -7.92
CA VAL A 86 16.83 9.66 -9.05
C VAL A 86 17.76 9.26 -10.20
N LEU A 87 17.19 9.08 -11.40
CA LEU A 87 17.93 8.69 -12.60
C LEU A 87 18.94 9.79 -12.99
N SER A 88 20.22 9.39 -13.14
CA SER A 88 21.25 10.26 -13.71
C SER A 88 21.02 10.49 -15.20
N ARG A 89 20.94 11.75 -15.62
CA ARG A 89 20.66 12.18 -17.01
C ARG A 89 21.80 13.02 -17.62
N ASN A 90 23.02 12.83 -17.15
CA ASN A 90 24.18 13.63 -17.58
C ASN A 90 24.77 13.18 -18.92
N SER A 91 24.62 11.90 -19.28
CA SER A 91 25.01 11.35 -20.59
C SER A 91 24.23 10.08 -20.87
N PHE A 92 24.16 9.66 -22.13
CA PHE A 92 23.52 8.39 -22.51
C PHE A 92 24.11 7.21 -21.73
N ILE A 93 25.45 7.14 -21.63
CA ILE A 93 26.15 6.07 -20.89
C ILE A 93 25.85 6.14 -19.39
N ALA A 94 25.76 7.34 -18.80
CA ALA A 94 25.41 7.49 -17.39
C ALA A 94 23.98 6.99 -17.10
N SER A 95 23.01 7.32 -17.95
CA SER A 95 21.63 6.83 -17.81
C SER A 95 21.53 5.32 -17.97
N LEU A 96 22.19 4.75 -18.98
CA LEU A 96 22.21 3.30 -19.21
C LEU A 96 22.87 2.55 -18.05
N GLY A 97 24.02 3.03 -17.57
CA GLY A 97 24.70 2.45 -16.42
C GLY A 97 23.87 2.48 -15.13
N TYR A 98 23.04 3.51 -14.96
CA TYR A 98 22.09 3.59 -13.85
C TYR A 98 20.98 2.53 -13.94
N MET A 99 20.49 2.24 -15.15
CA MET A 99 19.43 1.25 -15.37
C MET A 99 19.91 -0.19 -15.23
N THR A 100 21.19 -0.48 -15.51
CA THR A 100 21.76 -1.83 -15.43
C THR A 100 22.50 -2.10 -14.11
N ARG A 101 22.51 -1.14 -13.18
CA ARG A 101 23.20 -1.26 -11.90
C ARG A 101 22.53 -2.33 -11.02
N VAL A 102 23.35 -3.21 -10.42
CA VAL A 102 22.92 -4.17 -9.40
C VAL A 102 23.43 -3.69 -8.05
N LYS A 103 22.55 -3.60 -7.06
CA LYS A 103 22.93 -3.28 -5.67
C LYS A 103 23.37 -4.55 -4.93
N SER A 104 24.37 -4.40 -4.07
CA SER A 104 24.77 -5.42 -3.10
C SER A 104 23.70 -5.56 -2.02
N ASN A 105 23.53 -6.79 -1.50
CA ASN A 105 22.75 -7.05 -0.29
C ASN A 105 23.53 -6.75 1.00
N PHE A 106 24.85 -6.64 0.89
CA PHE A 106 25.73 -6.20 1.95
C PHE A 106 26.03 -4.72 1.74
N GLU A 107 25.33 -3.89 2.50
CA GLU A 107 25.60 -2.47 2.76
C GLU A 107 25.12 -2.16 4.18
#